data_AF-A0A813HJF4-F1
#
_entry.id   AF-A0A813HJF4-F1
#
_cell.length_a   1.000
_cell.length_b   1.000
_cell.length_c   1.000
_cell.angle_alpha   90.00
_cell.angle_beta   90.00
_cell.angle_gamma   90.00
#
_symmetry.space_group_name_H-M   'P 1'
#
loop_
_entity.id
_entity.type
_entity.pdbx_description
1 polymer ?
#
loop_
_entity_poly.entity_id
_entity_poly.type
_entity_poly.pdbx_seq_one_letter_code
_entity_poly.pdbx_strand_id
1 'polypeptide(L)'
;MVYPDGHGYFPDSISARASRHVEELKCLLARGCRCTVLFVVQRDDLRGQVRPSAHHDPSFALACRAAAAAGVRFRALVVSCSLEGLTVQREVGVDLEEYDLAPMAAWVKANRETTGWIRSQSNCRVANGTAGEKKGGAGEKKGGEGKLDSWKKKASESSSGVFQLALTPSHGCGFIEI
;
A
#
# COMPACT_ATOMS: atom_id res chain seq x y z
N MET A 1 -6.53 6.35 4.19
CA MET A 1 -7.83 6.92 4.61
C MET A 1 -7.86 7.12 6.11
N VAL A 2 -8.68 8.03 6.64
CA VAL A 2 -8.93 8.14 8.08
C VAL A 2 -10.41 7.84 8.33
N TYR A 3 -10.71 6.95 9.27
CA TYR A 3 -12.08 6.56 9.62
C TYR A 3 -12.50 7.24 10.95
N PRO A 4 -13.79 7.15 11.36
CA PRO A 4 -14.28 7.84 12.56
C PRO A 4 -13.60 7.46 13.88
N ASP A 5 -12.90 6.32 13.91
CA ASP A 5 -12.05 5.90 15.03
C ASP A 5 -10.74 6.71 15.13
N GLY A 6 -10.49 7.63 14.19
CA GLY A 6 -9.32 8.50 14.14
C GLY A 6 -8.06 7.83 13.60
N HIS A 7 -8.10 6.54 13.27
CA HIS A 7 -6.96 5.78 12.74
C HIS A 7 -6.81 5.96 11.23
N GLY A 8 -5.56 5.88 10.78
CA GLY A 8 -5.20 5.91 9.36
C GLY A 8 -5.12 4.50 8.78
N TYR A 9 -5.66 4.28 7.59
CA TYR A 9 -5.75 2.95 6.96
C TYR A 9 -5.12 2.96 5.57
N PHE A 10 -4.27 1.97 5.32
CA PHE A 10 -3.64 1.68 4.03
C PHE A 10 -3.59 0.17 3.77
N PRO A 11 -3.85 -0.33 2.55
CA PRO A 11 -4.26 0.44 1.36
C PRO A 11 -5.74 0.80 1.41
N ASP A 12 -6.17 1.62 0.44
CA ASP A 12 -7.57 1.97 0.21
C ASP A 12 -8.31 1.03 -0.74
N SER A 13 -7.57 0.10 -1.35
CA SER A 13 -8.07 -0.91 -2.26
C SER A 13 -7.08 -2.08 -2.28
N ILE A 14 -7.51 -3.22 -2.82
CA ILE A 14 -6.65 -4.39 -2.95
C ILE A 14 -5.40 -4.04 -3.76
N SER A 15 -4.22 -4.34 -3.21
CA SER A 15 -2.95 -4.04 -3.84
C SER A 15 -1.97 -5.20 -3.69
N ALA A 16 -1.97 -6.09 -4.69
CA ALA A 16 -0.99 -7.17 -4.78
C ALA A 16 0.47 -6.65 -4.79
N ARG A 17 0.68 -5.43 -5.30
CA ARG A 17 1.99 -4.76 -5.28
C ARG A 17 2.43 -4.45 -3.84
N ALA A 18 1.54 -3.92 -3.01
CA ALA A 18 1.86 -3.57 -1.64
C ALA A 18 2.25 -4.81 -0.83
N SER A 19 1.45 -5.89 -0.91
CA SER A 19 1.76 -7.15 -0.22
C SER A 19 3.09 -7.74 -0.71
N ARG A 20 3.35 -7.74 -2.02
CA ARG A 20 4.62 -8.22 -2.56
C ARG A 20 5.83 -7.46 -2.03
N HIS A 21 5.77 -6.14 -1.92
CA HIS A 21 6.89 -5.35 -1.42
C HIS A 21 7.21 -5.68 0.06
N VAL A 22 6.19 -5.88 0.89
CA VAL A 22 6.37 -6.27 2.30
C VAL A 22 7.06 -7.62 2.41
N GLU A 23 6.72 -8.55 1.52
CA GLU A 23 7.29 -9.90 1.50
C GLU A 23 8.74 -9.87 1.01
N GLU A 24 9.05 -9.02 0.04
CA GLU A 24 10.42 -8.77 -0.40
C GLU A 24 11.28 -8.19 0.73
N LEU A 25 10.74 -7.28 1.56
CA LEU A 25 11.44 -6.76 2.73
C LEU A 25 11.76 -7.86 3.76
N LYS A 26 10.82 -8.80 3.98
CA LYS A 26 11.07 -9.96 4.83
C LYS A 26 12.21 -10.83 4.29
N CYS A 27 12.26 -11.05 2.98
CA CYS A 27 13.36 -11.79 2.33
C CYS A 27 14.71 -11.06 2.46
N LEU A 28 14.72 -9.74 2.34
CA LEU A 28 15.95 -8.93 2.53
C LEU A 28 16.43 -8.98 3.99
N LEU A 29 15.50 -9.00 4.94
CA LEU A 29 15.85 -9.12 6.35
C LEU A 29 16.55 -10.46 6.66
N ALA A 30 16.09 -11.55 6.04
CA ALA A 30 16.76 -12.86 6.13
C ALA A 30 18.19 -12.85 5.55
N ARG A 31 18.52 -11.88 4.69
CA ARG A 31 19.86 -11.68 4.12
C ARG A 31 20.73 -10.73 4.95
N GLY A 32 20.28 -10.35 6.15
CA GLY A 32 21.01 -9.47 7.07
C GLY A 32 20.75 -7.97 6.86
N CYS A 33 19.80 -7.59 6.00
CA CYS A 33 19.45 -6.18 5.79
C CYS A 33 18.56 -5.64 6.92
N ARG A 34 18.71 -4.35 7.22
CA ARG A 34 17.79 -3.62 8.10
C ARG A 34 16.62 -3.12 7.26
N CYS A 35 15.44 -3.68 7.48
CA CYS A 35 14.24 -3.33 6.71
C CYS A 35 13.24 -2.54 7.55
N THR A 36 12.68 -1.48 6.95
CA THR A 36 11.65 -0.63 7.57
C THR A 36 10.58 -0.34 6.52
N VAL A 37 9.31 -0.52 6.87
CA VAL A 37 8.17 0.05 6.15
C VAL A 37 7.88 1.42 6.74
N LEU A 38 7.88 2.45 5.90
CA LEU A 38 7.55 3.82 6.27
C LEU A 38 6.24 4.23 5.61
N PHE A 39 5.19 4.43 6.41
CA PHE A 39 3.96 5.04 5.93
C PHE A 39 4.08 6.56 5.97
N VAL A 40 3.75 7.22 4.86
CA VAL A 40 3.68 8.67 4.79
C VAL A 40 2.21 9.09 4.76
N VAL A 41 1.76 9.73 5.82
CA VAL A 41 0.38 10.17 6.00
C VAL A 41 0.27 11.64 5.63
N GLN A 42 -0.33 11.91 4.47
CA GLN A 42 -0.61 13.26 3.99
C GLN A 42 -2.04 13.70 4.36
N ARG A 43 -2.40 13.50 5.63
CA ARG A 43 -3.74 13.79 6.18
C ARG A 43 -3.63 14.35 7.59
N ASP A 44 -4.09 15.58 7.75
CA ASP A 44 -4.02 16.31 9.02
C ASP A 44 -5.12 15.91 10.01
N ASP A 45 -6.15 15.21 9.53
CA ASP A 45 -7.25 14.70 10.35
C ASP A 45 -6.93 13.37 11.07
N LEU A 46 -5.73 12.82 10.87
CA LEU A 46 -5.25 11.68 11.66
C LEU A 46 -5.13 12.06 13.14
N ARG A 47 -5.83 11.32 14.00
CA ARG A 47 -5.77 11.47 15.47
C ARG A 47 -5.12 10.29 16.17
N GLY A 48 -5.26 9.09 15.61
CA GLY A 48 -4.70 7.85 16.13
C GLY A 48 -3.45 7.39 15.40
N GLN A 49 -3.33 6.07 15.28
CA GLN A 49 -2.20 5.37 14.65
C GLN A 49 -2.53 4.96 13.21
N VAL A 50 -1.51 4.57 12.44
CA VAL A 50 -1.71 3.95 11.12
C VAL A 50 -1.90 2.44 11.29
N ARG A 51 -2.85 1.86 10.57
CA ARG A 51 -3.15 0.43 10.53
C ARG A 51 -3.11 -0.08 9.08
N PRO A 52 -2.49 -1.24 8.82
CA PRO A 52 -2.76 -1.99 7.60
C PRO A 52 -4.26 -2.32 7.50
N SER A 53 -4.90 -1.99 6.39
CA SER A 53 -6.34 -2.17 6.25
C SER A 53 -6.71 -3.62 5.94
N ALA A 54 -7.20 -4.33 6.94
CA ALA A 54 -7.75 -5.67 6.76
C ALA A 54 -9.13 -5.66 6.09
N HIS A 55 -9.82 -4.51 6.06
CA HIS A 55 -11.09 -4.37 5.35
C HIS A 55 -10.89 -4.27 3.85
N HIS A 56 -9.98 -3.42 3.38
CA HIS A 56 -9.72 -3.28 1.94
C HIS A 56 -8.87 -4.43 1.42
N ASP A 57 -7.80 -4.78 2.14
CA ASP A 57 -6.87 -5.83 1.74
C ASP A 57 -6.42 -6.69 2.94
N PRO A 58 -7.18 -7.76 3.27
CA PRO A 58 -6.80 -8.71 4.31
C PRO A 58 -5.41 -9.33 4.09
N SER A 59 -5.02 -9.52 2.83
CA SER A 59 -3.73 -10.14 2.47
C SER A 59 -2.56 -9.23 2.82
N PHE A 60 -2.71 -7.93 2.57
CA PHE A 60 -1.71 -6.93 2.96
C PHE A 60 -1.58 -6.83 4.48
N ALA A 61 -2.70 -6.78 5.20
CA ALA A 61 -2.66 -6.72 6.65
C ALA A 61 -1.95 -7.94 7.27
N LEU A 62 -2.21 -9.14 6.74
CA LEU A 62 -1.52 -10.37 7.16
C LEU A 62 -0.03 -10.33 6.83
N ALA A 63 0.33 -9.90 5.62
CA ALA A 63 1.72 -9.71 5.19
C ALA A 63 2.49 -8.77 6.13
N CYS A 64 1.89 -7.63 6.51
CA CYS A 64 2.50 -6.70 7.46
C CYS A 64 2.74 -7.34 8.83
N ARG A 65 1.76 -8.07 9.38
CA ARG A 65 1.93 -8.78 10.66
C ARG A 65 3.05 -9.81 10.58
N ALA A 66 3.09 -10.60 9.50
CA ALA A 66 4.12 -11.60 9.29
C ALA A 66 5.53 -11.00 9.12
N ALA A 67 5.65 -9.86 8.43
CA ALA A 67 6.90 -9.14 8.28
C ALA A 67 7.38 -8.52 9.59
N ALA A 68 6.47 -7.95 10.39
CA ALA A 68 6.80 -7.41 11.71
C ALA A 68 7.29 -8.50 12.66
N ALA A 69 6.61 -9.66 12.69
CA ALA A 69 7.05 -10.82 13.45
C ALA A 69 8.44 -11.33 13.02
N ALA A 70 8.80 -11.17 11.74
CA ALA A 70 10.14 -11.48 11.23
C ALA A 70 11.20 -10.42 11.60
N GLY A 71 10.81 -9.25 12.10
CA GLY A 71 11.71 -8.17 12.53
C GLY A 71 11.74 -6.93 11.64
N VAL A 72 10.88 -6.86 10.61
CA VAL A 72 10.72 -5.64 9.80
C VAL A 72 10.13 -4.54 10.68
N ARG A 73 10.74 -3.36 10.71
CA ARG A 73 10.22 -2.22 11.49
C ARG A 73 9.10 -1.51 10.73
N PHE A 74 8.11 -1.01 11.46
CA PHE A 74 7.03 -0.20 10.90
C PHE A 74 7.04 1.17 11.56
N ARG A 75 6.99 2.22 10.73
CA ARG A 75 7.01 3.62 11.16
C ARG A 75 6.02 4.41 10.32
N ALA A 76 5.50 5.50 10.86
CA ALA A 76 4.60 6.38 10.12
C ALA A 76 4.92 7.85 10.40
N LEU A 77 4.96 8.66 9.35
CA LEU A 77 5.17 10.11 9.44
C LEU A 77 3.94 10.83 8.94
N VAL A 78 3.48 11.82 9.71
CA VAL A 78 2.48 12.77 9.23
C VAL A 78 3.22 13.92 8.56
N VAL A 79 2.83 14.19 7.32
CA VAL A 79 3.43 15.22 6.48
C VAL A 79 2.35 16.21 6.09
N SER A 80 2.57 17.49 6.39
CA SER A 80 1.73 18.56 5.86
C SER A 80 2.18 18.91 4.45
N CYS A 81 1.22 19.17 3.57
CA CYS A 81 1.48 19.60 2.20
C CYS A 81 0.98 21.03 2.02
N SER A 82 1.85 21.92 1.54
CA SER A 82 1.51 23.28 1.14
C SER A 82 2.08 23.58 -0.24
N LEU A 83 1.80 24.76 -0.79
CA LEU A 83 2.34 25.17 -2.09
C LEU A 83 3.86 25.38 -2.04
N GLU A 84 4.41 25.63 -0.86
CA GLU A 84 5.84 25.81 -0.59
C GLU A 84 6.58 24.47 -0.45
N GLY A 85 5.86 23.37 -0.20
CA GLY A 85 6.43 22.03 -0.18
C GLY A 85 5.83 21.09 0.87
N LEU A 86 6.62 20.07 1.22
CA LEU A 86 6.26 19.04 2.20
C LEU A 86 7.04 19.25 3.49
N THR A 87 6.34 19.26 4.63
CA THR A 87 6.97 19.36 5.96
C THR A 87 6.57 18.17 6.83
N VAL A 88 7.56 17.48 7.39
CA VAL A 88 7.32 16.40 8.37
C VAL A 88 6.85 17.04 9.67
N GLN A 89 5.63 16.72 10.09
CA GLN A 89 5.00 17.30 11.27
C GLN A 89 5.34 16.49 12.53
N ARG A 90 5.09 15.19 12.47
CA ARG A 90 5.29 14.27 13.59
C ARG A 90 5.40 12.84 13.13
N GLU A 91 6.00 12.02 13.97
CA GLU A 91 5.91 10.57 13.87
C GLU A 91 4.71 10.03 14.63
N VAL A 92 4.06 9.00 14.10
CA VAL A 92 2.94 8.30 14.73
C VAL A 92 3.20 6.80 14.74
N GLY A 93 2.55 6.10 15.67
CA GLY A 93 2.63 4.64 15.77
C GLY A 93 1.99 3.95 14.56
N VAL A 94 2.49 2.74 14.28
CA VAL A 94 1.82 1.79 13.40
C VAL A 94 1.27 0.68 14.26
N ASP A 95 -0.05 0.56 14.27
CA ASP A 95 -0.76 -0.49 14.97
C ASP A 95 -0.98 -1.66 14.01
N LEU A 96 -0.42 -2.82 14.38
CA LEU A 96 -0.44 -4.04 13.59
C LEU A 96 -1.39 -5.09 14.18
N GLU A 97 -2.03 -4.79 15.31
CA GLU A 97 -2.94 -5.72 15.97
C GLU A 97 -4.19 -5.98 15.12
N GLU A 98 -4.86 -7.09 15.42
CA GLU A 98 -6.17 -7.35 14.85
C GLU A 98 -7.23 -6.46 15.51
N TYR A 99 -8.21 -6.01 14.72
CA TYR A 99 -9.25 -5.11 15.17
C TYR A 99 -10.60 -5.48 14.56
N ASP A 100 -11.67 -5.10 15.24
CA ASP A 100 -13.03 -5.32 14.76
C ASP A 100 -13.31 -4.49 13.50
N LEU A 101 -13.70 -5.17 12.43
CA LEU A 101 -14.01 -4.57 11.14
C LEU A 101 -15.47 -4.08 11.06
N ALA A 102 -16.34 -4.52 11.96
CA ALA A 102 -17.78 -4.25 11.90
C ALA A 102 -18.11 -2.75 11.93
N PRO A 103 -17.50 -1.91 12.79
CA PRO A 103 -17.78 -0.47 12.82
C PRO A 103 -17.39 0.22 11.50
N MET A 104 -16.24 -0.14 10.94
CA MET A 104 -15.75 0.42 9.69
C MET A 104 -16.62 -0.02 8.51
N ALA A 105 -17.01 -1.30 8.45
CA ALA A 105 -17.90 -1.81 7.41
C ALA A 105 -19.29 -1.15 7.47
N ALA A 106 -19.83 -0.95 8.68
CA ALA A 106 -21.10 -0.23 8.88
C ALA A 106 -21.01 1.23 8.40
N TRP A 107 -19.92 1.92 8.73
CA TRP A 107 -19.69 3.29 8.28
C TRP A 107 -19.56 3.38 6.75
N VAL A 108 -18.79 2.48 6.11
CA VAL A 108 -18.66 2.45 4.65
C VAL A 108 -20.01 2.21 3.98
N LYS A 109 -20.82 1.28 4.52
CA LYS A 109 -22.16 1.00 4.01
C LYS A 109 -23.08 2.22 4.12
N ALA A 110 -23.09 2.89 5.28
CA ALA A 110 -23.92 4.07 5.51
C ALA A 110 -23.52 5.27 4.63
N ASN A 111 -22.24 5.38 4.26
CA ASN A 111 -21.72 6.48 3.46
C ASN A 111 -21.52 6.10 1.98
N ARG A 112 -22.10 4.98 1.52
CA ARG A 112 -21.86 4.48 0.16
C ARG A 112 -22.32 5.44 -0.94
N GLU A 113 -23.37 6.21 -0.68
CA GLU A 113 -23.92 7.19 -1.63
C GLU A 113 -23.01 8.42 -1.79
N THR A 114 -22.17 8.70 -0.80
CA THR A 114 -21.32 9.90 -0.75
C THR A 114 -19.83 9.59 -0.91
N THR A 115 -19.41 8.32 -0.83
CA THR A 115 -18.00 7.90 -0.88
C THR A 115 -17.65 7.10 -2.15
N GLY A 116 -16.36 7.03 -2.50
CA GLY A 116 -15.87 6.31 -3.69
C GLY A 116 -15.92 7.11 -4.99
N TRP A 117 -15.39 6.52 -6.07
CA TRP A 117 -15.28 7.13 -7.40
C TRP A 117 -16.36 6.60 -8.32
N ILE A 118 -16.91 7.43 -9.22
CA ILE A 118 -17.78 6.94 -10.30
C ILE A 118 -16.90 6.60 -11.50
N ARG A 119 -16.96 5.36 -12.00
CA ARG A 119 -16.26 5.00 -13.23
C ARG A 119 -17.03 5.53 -14.43
N SER A 120 -16.36 6.31 -15.28
CA SER A 120 -16.95 6.84 -16.52
C SER A 120 -17.50 5.75 -17.44
N GLN A 121 -16.82 4.60 -17.55
CA GLN A 121 -17.19 3.52 -18.48
C GLN A 121 -18.48 2.79 -18.10
N SER A 122 -18.73 2.57 -16.81
CA SER A 122 -19.92 1.84 -16.35
C SER A 122 -20.95 2.76 -15.71
N ASN A 123 -20.61 4.03 -15.52
CA ASN A 123 -21.33 5.00 -14.70
C ASN A 123 -21.70 4.45 -13.31
N CYS A 124 -20.93 3.48 -12.80
CA CYS A 124 -21.16 2.86 -11.50
C CYS A 124 -20.14 3.42 -10.50
N ARG A 125 -20.61 3.63 -9.27
CA ARG A 125 -19.74 3.98 -8.14
C ARG A 125 -18.90 2.76 -7.77
N VAL A 126 -17.59 2.86 -7.98
CA VAL A 126 -16.61 1.91 -7.45
C VAL A 126 -16.17 2.39 -6.08
N ALA A 127 -16.44 1.56 -5.07
CA ALA A 127 -15.99 1.84 -3.72
C ALA A 127 -14.47 1.67 -3.62
N ASN A 128 -13.93 2.17 -2.51
CA ASN A 128 -12.72 1.65 -1.89
C ASN A 128 -13.03 0.22 -1.40
N GLY A 129 -13.22 -0.69 -2.36
CA GLY A 129 -13.90 -1.96 -2.14
C GLY A 129 -13.04 -2.97 -1.38
N THR A 130 -13.71 -3.81 -0.61
CA THR A 130 -13.11 -4.98 0.05
C THR A 130 -12.85 -6.08 -0.98
N ALA A 131 -11.91 -6.97 -0.68
CA ALA A 131 -11.77 -8.23 -1.40
C ALA A 131 -13.05 -9.08 -1.28
N GLY A 132 -13.94 -9.00 -2.29
CA GLY A 132 -15.12 -9.87 -2.33
C GLY A 132 -16.34 -9.39 -3.12
N GLU A 133 -16.47 -8.12 -3.47
CA GLU A 133 -17.57 -7.68 -4.35
C GLU A 133 -17.30 -8.13 -5.80
N LYS A 134 -17.69 -9.38 -6.11
CA LYS A 134 -17.78 -9.85 -7.50
C LYS A 134 -18.73 -8.91 -8.25
N LYS A 135 -18.23 -8.35 -9.35
CA LYS A 135 -19.02 -7.60 -10.34
C LYS A 135 -20.19 -8.47 -10.82
N GLY A 136 -21.40 -8.15 -10.36
CA GLY A 136 -22.63 -8.53 -11.05
C GLY A 136 -22.78 -7.63 -12.27
N GLY A 137 -22.21 -8.08 -13.39
CA GLY A 137 -22.38 -7.45 -14.70
C GLY A 137 -22.25 -8.53 -15.76
N ALA A 138 -23.40 -9.04 -16.22
CA ALA A 138 -23.49 -10.01 -17.29
C ALA A 138 -22.82 -9.44 -18.55
N GLY A 139 -21.69 -10.04 -18.92
CA GLY A 139 -20.94 -9.78 -20.14
C GLY A 139 -20.32 -11.09 -20.59
N GLU A 140 -20.96 -11.68 -21.59
CA GLU A 140 -20.65 -12.94 -22.25
C GLU A 140 -19.15 -13.12 -22.52
N LYS A 141 -18.58 -14.23 -22.02
CA LYS A 141 -17.19 -14.62 -22.29
C LYS A 141 -17.08 -15.11 -23.73
N LYS A 142 -16.32 -14.43 -24.57
CA LYS A 142 -15.59 -15.10 -25.66
C LYS A 142 -14.11 -15.19 -25.31
N GLY A 143 -13.61 -16.42 -25.39
CA GLY A 143 -12.26 -16.83 -25.04
C GLY A 143 -11.19 -16.22 -25.95
N GLY A 144 -9.97 -16.23 -25.44
CA GLY A 144 -8.76 -15.84 -26.14
C GLY A 144 -7.56 -16.23 -25.30
N GLU A 145 -7.18 -17.51 -25.40
CA GLU A 145 -5.85 -17.99 -25.06
C GLU A 145 -4.81 -17.24 -25.90
N GLY A 146 -3.68 -16.87 -25.31
CA GLY A 146 -2.58 -16.22 -26.02
C GLY A 146 -2.07 -14.95 -25.37
N LYS A 147 -1.62 -15.02 -24.12
CA LYS A 147 -0.83 -13.92 -23.52
C LYS A 147 0.18 -14.40 -22.48
N LEU A 148 0.71 -15.60 -22.66
CA LEU A 148 1.72 -16.19 -21.78
C LEU A 148 3.13 -16.29 -22.42
N ASP A 149 3.38 -15.70 -23.59
CA ASP A 149 4.71 -15.74 -24.22
C ASP A 149 5.41 -14.37 -24.36
N SER A 150 4.73 -13.29 -24.00
CA SER A 150 5.27 -11.92 -24.18
C SER A 150 6.20 -11.44 -23.05
N TRP A 151 6.29 -12.15 -21.91
CA TRP A 151 6.99 -11.65 -20.72
C TRP A 151 8.44 -12.11 -20.59
N LYS A 152 8.86 -13.15 -21.33
CA LYS A 152 10.24 -13.67 -21.31
C LYS A 152 11.22 -12.90 -22.21
N LYS A 153 10.77 -11.94 -23.02
CA LYS A 153 11.61 -11.24 -24.03
C LYS A 153 12.02 -9.80 -23.68
N LYS A 154 11.51 -9.21 -22.60
CA LYS A 154 11.82 -7.81 -22.23
C LYS A 154 12.91 -7.64 -21.17
N ALA A 155 13.51 -8.73 -20.69
CA ALA A 155 14.50 -8.69 -19.62
C ALA A 155 15.96 -8.61 -20.10
N SER A 156 16.23 -8.55 -21.42
CA SER A 156 17.60 -8.63 -21.96
C SER A 156 18.15 -7.37 -22.62
N GLU A 157 17.42 -6.26 -22.70
CA GLU A 157 17.88 -5.06 -23.40
C GLU A 157 17.53 -3.78 -22.64
N SER A 158 18.42 -3.33 -21.76
CA SER A 158 18.82 -1.91 -21.66
C SER A 158 19.89 -1.76 -20.57
N SER A 159 21.12 -2.03 -20.96
CA SER A 159 22.34 -1.58 -20.27
C SER A 159 22.87 -0.37 -21.01
N SER A 160 22.88 0.81 -20.38
CA SER A 160 23.92 1.85 -20.49
C SER A 160 23.38 3.22 -20.05
N GLY A 161 24.04 3.82 -19.07
CA GLY A 161 23.70 5.13 -18.53
C GLY A 161 24.49 5.43 -17.27
N VAL A 162 25.83 5.47 -17.41
CA VAL A 162 26.76 5.80 -16.34
C VAL A 162 26.73 7.31 -16.13
N PHE A 163 26.26 7.77 -14.97
CA PHE A 163 26.59 9.09 -14.44
C PHE A 163 27.33 8.89 -13.12
N GLN A 164 28.62 9.19 -13.16
CA GLN A 164 29.56 9.02 -12.06
C GLN A 164 29.66 10.36 -11.33
N LEU A 165 29.10 10.43 -10.13
CA LEU A 165 29.44 11.47 -9.16
C LEU A 165 30.18 10.82 -8.00
N ALA A 166 31.43 11.23 -7.82
CA ALA A 166 32.36 10.68 -6.85
C ALA A 166 31.87 10.93 -5.42
N LEU A 167 31.68 9.85 -4.65
CA LEU A 167 31.60 9.87 -3.20
C LEU A 167 32.62 8.87 -2.65
N THR A 168 33.45 9.36 -1.73
CA THR A 168 34.45 8.59 -1.00
C THR A 168 33.78 7.55 -0.08
N PRO A 169 34.42 6.41 0.19
CA PRO A 169 33.75 5.28 0.82
C PRO A 169 33.84 5.39 2.35
N SER A 170 32.71 5.36 3.05
CA SER A 170 32.68 4.70 4.36
C SER A 170 31.26 4.22 4.70
N HIS A 171 31.15 2.90 4.89
CA HIS A 171 30.05 2.14 5.50
C HIS A 171 28.70 2.09 4.75
N GLY A 172 28.53 0.98 4.04
CA GLY A 172 27.37 0.68 3.21
C GLY A 172 26.05 0.57 3.97
N CYS A 173 25.09 1.37 3.52
CA CYS A 173 23.66 1.11 3.65
C CYS A 173 23.05 1.47 2.30
N GLY A 174 22.63 0.46 1.54
CA GLY A 174 21.97 0.67 0.24
C GLY A 174 20.59 1.27 0.47
N PHE A 175 20.44 2.54 0.09
CA PHE A 175 19.15 3.23 0.01
C PHE A 175 18.50 2.82 -1.32
N ILE A 176 17.30 2.23 -1.27
CA ILE A 176 16.45 2.01 -2.46
C ILE A 176 15.35 3.05 -2.37
N GLU A 177 15.38 4.06 -3.24
CA GLU A 177 14.24 4.95 -3.48
C GLU A 177 13.15 4.20 -4.27
N ILE A 178 11.88 4.40 -3.86
CA ILE A 178 10.67 4.11 -4.64
C ILE A 178 9.99 5.45 -4.91
#